data_AF-A0A7W5PB14-F1
#
_entry.id   AF-A0A7W5PB14-F1
#
_cell.length_a   1.000
_cell.length_b   1.000
_cell.length_c   1.000
_cell.angle_alpha   90.00
_cell.angle_beta   90.00
_cell.angle_gamma   90.00
#
_symmetry.space_group_name_H-M   'P 1'
#
loop_
_entity.id
_entity.type
_entity.pdbx_description
1 polymer ?
#
loop_
_entity_poly.entity_id
_entity_poly.type
_entity_poly.pdbx_seq_one_letter_code
_entity_poly.pdbx_strand_id
1 'polypeptide(L)'
;MKRCPHCASHGIYRNRRSLWRRLVRLPHSYRCIDCGTAFSRRALLAAESGREAVHAVPDPESAEEARRKSQPVSAGLKRLGPIGPALAHHAHDIAGLPGRCALAVRGGLQRVGLTPIPVWVVKQVDGDILHLCGSGTLYHPRQRSWRALTALRQHRYQGGVRLGNTGIVLNSRLFAALIPLEELTLMGPTRGRWQGREWRIARVPQHRWQYEGRLMVQAGANDEGEPLISSEDVSRIRDQVDPQATPPGMAIFQPGSGSAGSRSIRGPIRRRDS
;
A
#
# COMPACT_ATOMS: atom_id res chain seq x y z
N MET A 1 -15.67 -7.55 19.18
CA MET A 1 -14.45 -6.96 18.60
C MET A 1 -14.79 -6.31 17.27
N LYS A 2 -14.21 -5.15 16.96
CA LYS A 2 -14.48 -4.39 15.73
C LYS A 2 -13.90 -5.10 14.52
N ARG A 3 -14.67 -5.24 13.43
CA ARG A 3 -14.22 -5.83 12.15
C ARG A 3 -14.10 -4.78 11.06
N CYS A 4 -13.13 -4.96 10.17
CA CYS A 4 -12.96 -4.09 9.02
C CYS A 4 -14.17 -4.20 8.09
N PRO A 5 -14.80 -3.10 7.65
CA PRO A 5 -15.93 -3.14 6.73
C PRO A 5 -15.55 -3.65 5.32
N HIS A 6 -14.26 -3.69 4.98
CA HIS A 6 -13.79 -4.11 3.66
C HIS A 6 -13.37 -5.58 3.60
N CYS A 7 -12.66 -6.09 4.63
CA CYS A 7 -12.11 -7.44 4.62
C CYS A 7 -12.50 -8.29 5.83
N ALA A 8 -13.42 -7.78 6.68
CA ALA A 8 -13.91 -8.45 7.89
C ALA A 8 -12.85 -8.84 8.95
N SER A 9 -11.59 -8.40 8.81
CA SER A 9 -10.53 -8.71 9.76
C SER A 9 -10.66 -7.95 11.08
N HIS A 10 -10.07 -8.49 12.16
CA HIS A 10 -10.15 -7.91 13.51
C HIS A 10 -9.07 -6.86 13.81
N GLY A 11 -8.07 -6.72 12.94
CA GLY A 11 -6.96 -5.78 13.12
C GLY A 11 -7.36 -4.35 12.72
N ILE A 12 -8.07 -3.63 13.59
CA ILE A 12 -8.37 -2.20 13.37
C ILE A 12 -7.70 -1.34 14.42
N TYR A 13 -6.97 -0.31 13.98
CA TYR A 13 -6.40 0.68 14.88
C TYR A 13 -6.89 2.10 14.55
N ARG A 14 -6.98 2.91 15.59
CA ARG A 14 -7.32 4.34 15.49
C ARG A 14 -6.10 5.09 14.97
N ASN A 15 -6.24 5.84 13.89
CA ASN A 15 -5.13 6.64 13.39
C ASN A 15 -4.87 7.83 14.33
N ARG A 16 -3.58 8.11 14.62
CA ARG A 16 -3.20 9.20 15.52
C ARG A 16 -3.53 10.53 14.84
N ARG A 17 -4.35 11.37 15.49
CA ARG A 17 -4.69 12.69 14.94
C ARG A 17 -3.49 13.61 15.03
N SER A 18 -3.08 14.12 13.87
CA SER A 18 -2.22 15.29 13.74
C SER A 18 -2.82 16.50 14.46
N LEU A 19 -1.97 17.41 14.92
CA LEU A 19 -2.39 18.62 15.65
C LEU A 19 -3.39 19.47 14.84
N TRP A 20 -3.16 19.66 13.54
CA TRP A 20 -4.04 20.42 12.66
C TRP A 20 -5.47 19.87 12.61
N ARG A 21 -5.63 18.55 12.50
CA ARG A 21 -6.94 17.87 12.48
C ARG A 21 -7.68 17.96 13.82
N ARG A 22 -6.95 18.12 14.94
CA ARG A 22 -7.57 18.44 16.23
C ARG A 22 -8.11 19.88 16.22
N LEU A 23 -7.33 20.82 15.70
CA LEU A 23 -7.72 22.23 15.61
C LEU A 23 -8.98 22.42 14.76
N VAL A 24 -9.08 21.76 13.61
CA VAL A 24 -10.29 21.83 12.75
C VAL A 24 -11.39 20.82 13.11
N ARG A 25 -11.30 20.17 14.28
CA ARG A 25 -12.31 19.22 14.81
C ARG A 25 -12.71 18.11 13.84
N LEU A 26 -11.80 17.66 12.97
CA LEU A 26 -12.07 16.57 12.03
C LEU A 26 -12.33 15.25 12.78
N PRO A 27 -13.29 14.43 12.31
CA PRO A 27 -13.61 13.15 12.93
C PRO A 27 -12.42 12.17 12.82
N HIS A 28 -12.42 11.18 13.72
CA HIS A 28 -11.38 10.15 13.72
C HIS A 28 -11.50 9.22 12.50
N SER A 29 -10.35 8.93 11.90
CA SER A 29 -10.17 7.85 10.93
C SER A 29 -9.58 6.60 11.60
N TYR A 30 -10.00 5.44 11.14
CA TYR A 30 -9.49 4.12 11.52
C TYR A 30 -8.81 3.48 10.30
N ARG A 31 -7.85 2.59 10.52
CA ARG A 31 -7.23 1.78 9.47
C ARG A 31 -7.25 0.31 9.83
N CYS A 32 -7.47 -0.52 8.82
CA CYS A 32 -7.26 -1.96 8.92
C CYS A 32 -5.77 -2.30 8.79
N ILE A 33 -5.27 -3.23 9.60
CA ILE A 33 -3.90 -3.76 9.54
C ILE A 33 -3.72 -4.58 8.26
N ASP A 34 -4.72 -5.40 7.91
CA ASP A 34 -4.57 -6.40 6.85
C ASP A 34 -4.79 -5.81 5.45
N CYS A 35 -5.90 -5.09 5.23
CA CYS A 35 -6.17 -4.49 3.91
C CYS A 35 -5.64 -3.05 3.77
N GLY A 36 -5.22 -2.41 4.87
CA GLY A 36 -4.70 -1.04 4.85
C GLY A 36 -5.73 0.07 4.62
N THR A 37 -7.00 -0.28 4.33
CA THR A 37 -8.06 0.69 4.02
C THR A 37 -8.38 1.58 5.21
N ALA A 38 -8.53 2.87 4.95
CA ALA A 38 -8.92 3.86 5.95
C ALA A 38 -10.43 4.15 5.88
N PHE A 39 -11.10 4.20 7.02
CA PHE A 39 -12.53 4.45 7.11
C PHE A 39 -12.89 5.32 8.33
N SER A 40 -14.08 5.93 8.30
CA SER A 40 -14.56 6.79 9.38
C SER A 40 -15.16 5.96 10.53
N ARG A 41 -15.31 6.58 11.72
CA ARG A 41 -16.07 5.96 12.83
C ARG A 41 -17.50 5.57 12.40
N ARG A 42 -18.12 6.39 11.54
CA ARG A 42 -19.50 6.19 11.10
C ARG A 42 -19.64 4.94 10.22
N ALA A 43 -18.68 4.71 9.32
CA ALA A 43 -18.63 3.50 8.52
C ALA A 43 -18.40 2.24 9.38
N LEU A 44 -17.57 2.35 10.42
CA LEU A 44 -17.38 1.25 11.37
C LEU A 44 -18.66 0.91 12.14
N LEU A 45 -19.39 1.93 12.63
CA LEU A 45 -20.67 1.73 13.32
C LEU A 45 -21.76 1.19 12.37
N ALA A 46 -21.78 1.65 11.11
CA ALA A 46 -22.73 1.14 10.11
C ALA A 46 -22.50 -0.35 9.80
N ALA A 47 -21.24 -0.81 9.80
CA ALA A 47 -20.91 -2.22 9.64
C ALA A 47 -21.28 -3.07 10.87
N GLU A 48 -21.37 -2.46 12.06
CA GLU A 48 -21.88 -3.10 13.26
C GLU A 48 -23.42 -3.20 13.23
N SER A 49 -24.11 -2.11 12.86
CA SER A 49 -25.58 -2.05 12.83
C SER A 49 -26.22 -2.81 11.67
N GLY A 50 -25.54 -2.91 10.52
CA GLY A 50 -26.04 -3.66 9.36
C GLY A 50 -26.19 -5.16 9.60
N ARG A 51 -25.72 -5.67 10.75
CA ARG A 51 -25.86 -7.08 11.14
C ARG A 51 -27.11 -7.37 11.98
N GLU A 52 -27.70 -6.37 12.64
CA GLU A 52 -28.99 -6.54 13.34
C GLU A 52 -30.19 -6.42 12.39
N ALA A 53 -30.02 -5.77 11.23
CA ALA A 53 -31.10 -5.56 10.27
C ALA A 53 -31.40 -6.76 9.34
N VAL A 54 -30.68 -7.88 9.44
CA VAL A 54 -30.90 -9.05 8.56
C VAL A 54 -32.10 -9.93 9.01
N HIS A 55 -32.84 -9.54 10.05
CA HIS A 55 -34.10 -10.19 10.46
C HIS A 55 -35.37 -9.33 10.35
N ALA A 56 -35.30 -8.14 9.76
CA ALA A 56 -36.49 -7.33 9.53
C ALA A 56 -36.66 -7.03 8.04
N VAL A 57 -37.62 -7.69 7.41
CA VAL A 57 -38.11 -7.34 6.07
C VAL A 57 -38.68 -5.91 6.15
N PRO A 58 -38.13 -4.93 5.43
CA PRO A 58 -38.66 -3.58 5.47
C PRO A 58 -39.83 -3.44 4.48
N ASP A 59 -40.91 -2.87 4.98
CA ASP A 59 -42.12 -2.49 4.26
C ASP A 59 -41.80 -1.40 3.20
N PRO A 60 -42.17 -1.58 1.92
CA PRO A 60 -41.75 -0.70 0.81
C PRO A 60 -42.23 0.76 0.86
N GLU A 61 -43.13 1.14 1.78
CA GLU A 61 -43.70 2.50 1.80
C GLU A 61 -42.79 3.56 2.46
N SER A 62 -41.77 3.15 3.24
CA SER A 62 -40.95 4.08 4.04
C SER A 62 -39.71 4.66 3.32
N ALA A 63 -39.42 4.22 2.09
CA ALA A 63 -38.19 4.58 1.38
C ALA A 63 -38.24 5.93 0.64
N GLU A 64 -39.43 6.46 0.38
CA GLU A 64 -39.61 7.63 -0.49
C GLU A 64 -39.51 8.97 0.28
N GLU A 65 -39.88 8.99 1.55
CA GLU A 65 -39.89 10.22 2.36
C GLU A 65 -38.48 10.66 2.82
N ALA A 66 -37.52 9.73 2.89
CA ALA A 66 -36.14 10.03 3.29
C ALA A 66 -35.33 10.79 2.22
N ARG A 67 -35.76 10.75 0.94
CA ARG A 67 -35.05 11.42 -0.17
C ARG A 67 -35.34 12.91 -0.28
N ARG A 68 -36.39 13.44 0.35
CA ARG A 68 -36.79 14.87 0.22
C ARG A 68 -36.08 15.85 1.16
N LYS A 69 -35.32 15.39 2.18
CA LYS A 69 -34.81 16.27 3.25
C LYS A 69 -33.29 16.53 3.26
N SER A 70 -32.56 16.28 2.16
CA SER A 70 -31.10 16.49 2.15
C SER A 70 -30.60 17.32 0.95
N GLN A 71 -30.67 18.64 1.07
CA GLN A 71 -29.81 19.59 0.33
C GLN A 71 -28.94 20.37 1.32
N PRO A 72 -27.62 20.53 1.09
CA PRO A 72 -26.80 21.40 1.90
C PRO A 72 -26.73 22.82 1.32
N VAL A 73 -26.92 23.80 2.20
CA VAL A 73 -26.68 25.23 1.98
C VAL A 73 -25.17 25.48 1.88
N SER A 74 -24.73 26.19 0.85
CA SER A 74 -23.33 26.63 0.72
C SER A 74 -23.16 28.01 1.37
N ALA A 75 -22.30 28.09 2.39
CA ALA A 75 -21.86 29.36 2.98
C ALA A 75 -20.33 29.43 2.91
N GLY A 76 -19.84 30.55 2.38
CA GLY A 76 -18.45 30.78 2.04
C GLY A 76 -17.50 30.96 3.23
N LEU A 77 -16.20 30.87 2.93
CA LEU A 77 -15.16 31.38 3.83
C LEU A 77 -14.14 32.19 3.02
N LYS A 78 -14.09 33.49 3.35
CA LYS A 78 -13.05 34.43 2.98
C LYS A 78 -11.87 34.34 3.98
N ARG A 79 -10.67 34.60 3.45
CA ARG A 79 -9.42 35.12 4.09
C ARG A 79 -8.83 34.38 5.30
N LEU A 80 -7.59 33.87 5.11
CA LEU A 80 -6.55 33.86 6.15
C LEU A 80 -5.19 34.21 5.53
N GLY A 81 -4.46 35.12 6.19
CA GLY A 81 -3.14 35.63 5.80
C GLY A 81 -1.98 34.67 6.11
N PRO A 82 -0.71 35.09 5.90
CA PRO A 82 0.43 34.20 5.93
C PRO A 82 0.87 33.94 7.39
N ILE A 83 0.99 32.68 7.78
CA ILE A 83 1.65 32.27 9.02
C ILE A 83 2.84 31.37 8.64
N GLY A 84 4.01 31.71 9.19
CA GLY A 84 5.30 31.07 8.96
C GLY A 84 5.43 29.62 9.46
N PRO A 85 6.65 29.05 9.37
CA PRO A 85 6.85 27.62 9.18
C PRO A 85 6.92 26.86 10.52
N ALA A 86 5.83 26.20 10.90
CA ALA A 86 5.83 25.27 12.03
C ALA A 86 4.91 24.05 11.82
N LEU A 87 4.77 23.53 10.59
CA LEU A 87 3.88 22.40 10.30
C LEU A 87 4.38 21.56 9.11
N ALA A 88 5.28 20.60 9.34
CA ALA A 88 5.86 19.76 8.28
C ALA A 88 5.49 18.25 8.34
N HIS A 89 4.62 17.78 9.26
CA HIS A 89 4.50 16.33 9.48
C HIS A 89 3.17 15.61 9.19
N HIS A 90 2.10 16.27 8.74
CA HIS A 90 0.82 15.54 8.58
C HIS A 90 -0.10 16.01 7.45
N ALA A 91 0.24 15.63 6.20
CA ALA A 91 -0.54 15.98 5.01
C ALA A 91 -1.19 14.78 4.27
N HIS A 92 -1.77 13.82 5.00
CA HIS A 92 -2.41 12.64 4.41
C HIS A 92 -3.94 12.58 4.53
N ASP A 93 -4.64 13.71 4.67
CA ASP A 93 -6.11 13.64 4.69
C ASP A 93 -6.78 14.94 4.20
N ILE A 94 -7.02 14.98 2.89
CA ILE A 94 -7.88 15.94 2.19
C ILE A 94 -9.07 15.15 1.61
N ALA A 95 -9.75 14.37 2.45
CA ALA A 95 -10.87 13.52 2.03
C ALA A 95 -12.25 14.22 2.10
N GLY A 96 -12.30 15.56 2.20
CA GLY A 96 -13.54 16.32 2.43
C GLY A 96 -13.75 17.56 1.55
N LEU A 97 -12.93 17.78 0.52
CA LEU A 97 -13.11 18.88 -0.44
C LEU A 97 -13.59 18.31 -1.78
N PRO A 98 -14.56 18.96 -2.47
CA PRO A 98 -14.99 18.55 -3.80
C PRO A 98 -13.81 18.56 -4.78
N GLY A 99 -13.78 17.56 -5.67
CA GLY A 99 -12.56 17.02 -6.30
C GLY A 99 -11.62 18.02 -6.98
N ARG A 100 -12.13 19.11 -7.58
CA ARG A 100 -11.29 20.13 -8.22
C ARG A 100 -10.54 21.01 -7.21
N CYS A 101 -11.17 21.37 -6.09
CA CYS A 101 -10.53 22.17 -5.04
C CYS A 101 -9.49 21.36 -4.25
N ALA A 102 -9.76 20.08 -3.99
CA ALA A 102 -8.82 19.21 -3.28
C ALA A 102 -7.50 19.01 -4.04
N LEU A 103 -7.59 18.76 -5.36
CA LEU A 103 -6.43 18.62 -6.25
C LEU A 103 -5.64 19.93 -6.39
N ALA A 104 -6.33 21.06 -6.54
CA ALA A 104 -5.67 22.37 -6.63
C ALA A 104 -4.96 22.76 -5.32
N VAL A 105 -5.59 22.53 -4.17
CA VAL A 105 -4.99 22.79 -2.85
C VAL A 105 -3.83 21.84 -2.59
N ARG A 106 -3.95 20.56 -2.93
CA ARG A 106 -2.86 19.58 -2.79
C ARG A 106 -1.69 19.91 -3.73
N GLY A 107 -1.96 20.26 -4.98
CA GLY A 107 -0.96 20.73 -5.94
C GLY A 107 -0.28 22.01 -5.47
N GLY A 108 -1.04 22.95 -4.91
CA GLY A 108 -0.51 24.15 -4.27
C GLY A 108 0.42 23.82 -3.11
N LEU A 109 -0.04 23.00 -2.15
CA LEU A 109 0.74 22.58 -0.98
C LEU A 109 1.98 21.75 -1.33
N GLN A 110 1.92 20.92 -2.37
CA GLN A 110 3.08 20.22 -2.94
C GLN A 110 4.08 21.20 -3.57
N ARG A 111 3.60 22.25 -4.26
CA ARG A 111 4.47 23.29 -4.84
C ARG A 111 5.20 24.08 -3.76
N VAL A 112 4.57 24.36 -2.62
CA VAL A 112 5.22 25.04 -1.46
C VAL A 112 6.05 24.11 -0.58
N GLY A 113 6.10 22.79 -0.86
CA GLY A 113 6.98 21.87 -0.16
C GLY A 113 6.44 21.32 1.17
N LEU A 114 5.16 21.52 1.46
CA LEU A 114 4.58 21.20 2.77
C LEU A 114 4.02 19.78 2.88
N THR A 115 4.04 19.01 1.78
CA THR A 115 3.40 17.69 1.76
C THR A 115 4.31 16.65 1.12
N PRO A 116 4.47 15.47 1.75
CA PRO A 116 5.15 14.33 1.14
C PRO A 116 4.50 14.00 -0.21
N ILE A 117 5.32 13.66 -1.20
CA ILE A 117 4.85 13.24 -2.52
C ILE A 117 4.57 11.73 -2.46
N PRO A 118 3.30 11.29 -2.50
CA PRO A 118 2.98 9.87 -2.48
C PRO A 118 3.22 9.26 -3.87
N VAL A 119 3.72 8.04 -3.87
CA VAL A 119 4.02 7.30 -5.10
C VAL A 119 3.60 5.84 -4.95
N TRP A 120 3.27 5.20 -6.06
CA TRP A 120 3.38 3.75 -6.19
C TRP A 120 4.83 3.38 -6.48
N VAL A 121 5.30 2.31 -5.85
CA VAL A 121 6.67 1.86 -5.95
C VAL A 121 6.73 0.56 -6.72
N VAL A 122 7.33 0.60 -7.91
CA VAL A 122 7.45 -0.53 -8.82
C VAL A 122 8.89 -1.01 -8.82
N LYS A 123 9.10 -2.24 -8.39
CA LYS A 123 10.41 -2.87 -8.29
C LYS A 123 11.00 -3.15 -9.67
N GLN A 124 10.17 -3.70 -10.56
CA GLN A 124 10.55 -4.20 -11.88
C GLN A 124 9.33 -4.11 -12.82
N VAL A 125 9.57 -3.95 -14.12
CA VAL A 125 8.55 -3.94 -15.17
C VAL A 125 8.91 -5.01 -16.19
N ASP A 126 8.09 -6.04 -16.31
CA ASP A 126 8.34 -7.21 -17.15
C ASP A 126 7.17 -7.43 -18.11
N GLY A 127 7.34 -7.08 -19.38
CA GLY A 127 6.30 -7.24 -20.40
C GLY A 127 5.02 -6.47 -20.04
N ASP A 128 3.96 -7.20 -19.65
CA ASP A 128 2.67 -6.67 -19.20
C ASP A 128 2.51 -6.67 -17.67
N ILE A 129 3.57 -6.97 -16.91
CA ILE A 129 3.54 -7.13 -15.45
C ILE A 129 4.28 -5.99 -14.75
N LEU A 130 3.64 -5.42 -13.71
CA LEU A 130 4.27 -4.54 -12.73
C LEU A 130 4.53 -5.29 -11.43
N HIS A 131 5.81 -5.38 -11.04
CA HIS A 131 6.21 -5.89 -9.73
C HIS A 131 6.04 -4.79 -8.68
N LEU A 132 4.87 -4.72 -8.07
CA LEU A 132 4.46 -3.64 -7.18
C LEU A 132 4.84 -3.90 -5.72
N CYS A 133 5.70 -3.05 -5.14
CA CYS A 133 6.01 -3.05 -3.71
C CYS A 133 4.87 -2.47 -2.85
N GLY A 134 4.03 -1.62 -3.44
CA GLY A 134 2.93 -0.94 -2.78
C GLY A 134 3.03 0.57 -2.92
N SER A 135 2.47 1.31 -1.97
CA SER A 135 2.57 2.78 -1.92
C SER A 135 3.71 3.23 -1.01
N GLY A 136 4.26 4.40 -1.29
CA GLY A 136 5.33 5.03 -0.54
C GLY A 136 5.24 6.56 -0.60
N THR A 137 6.21 7.20 0.02
CA THR A 137 6.39 8.66 0.00
C THR A 137 7.83 8.99 -0.30
N LEU A 138 8.07 9.94 -1.19
CA LEU A 138 9.44 10.40 -1.45
C LEU A 138 10.06 10.97 -0.16
N TYR A 139 11.27 10.54 0.17
CA TYR A 139 12.05 10.99 1.30
C TYR A 139 13.23 11.84 0.80
N HIS A 140 13.13 13.15 1.02
CA HIS A 140 14.02 14.15 0.43
C HIS A 140 14.28 15.28 1.43
N PRO A 141 15.11 15.06 2.47
CA PRO A 141 15.27 16.00 3.58
C PRO A 141 15.88 17.35 3.18
N ARG A 142 16.60 17.42 2.05
CA ARG A 142 17.32 18.62 1.59
C ARG A 142 16.73 19.27 0.33
N GLN A 143 15.70 18.67 -0.29
CA GLN A 143 15.15 19.14 -1.56
C GLN A 143 13.74 19.72 -1.37
N ARG A 144 13.40 20.81 -2.07
CA ARG A 144 12.03 21.32 -2.11
C ARG A 144 11.12 20.34 -2.88
N SER A 145 9.91 20.08 -2.40
CA SER A 145 9.03 19.05 -2.99
C SER A 145 8.69 19.30 -4.47
N TRP A 146 8.51 20.54 -4.92
CA TRP A 146 8.26 20.79 -6.34
C TRP A 146 9.42 20.32 -7.24
N ARG A 147 10.68 20.43 -6.79
CA ARG A 147 11.85 19.92 -7.52
C ARG A 147 11.85 18.40 -7.53
N ALA A 148 11.52 17.77 -6.40
CA ALA A 148 11.39 16.32 -6.31
C ALA A 148 10.27 15.80 -7.24
N LEU A 149 9.11 16.47 -7.28
CA LEU A 149 7.99 16.12 -8.17
C LEU A 149 8.34 16.32 -9.66
N THR A 150 9.04 17.40 -9.98
CA THR A 150 9.51 17.65 -11.36
C THR A 150 10.52 16.59 -11.79
N ALA A 151 11.48 16.27 -10.93
CA ALA A 151 12.44 15.19 -11.17
C ALA A 151 11.74 13.84 -11.30
N LEU A 152 10.73 13.56 -10.48
CA LEU A 152 9.93 12.33 -10.54
C LEU A 152 9.23 12.18 -11.89
N ARG A 153 8.51 13.21 -12.34
CA ARG A 153 7.81 13.22 -13.64
C ARG A 153 8.74 13.09 -14.83
N GLN A 154 9.99 13.49 -14.68
CA GLN A 154 11.02 13.36 -15.70
C GLN A 154 11.83 12.06 -15.56
N HIS A 155 11.45 11.16 -14.65
CA HIS A 155 12.19 9.93 -14.33
C HIS A 155 13.65 10.15 -13.88
N ARG A 156 13.94 11.31 -13.28
CA ARG A 156 15.28 11.71 -12.78
C ARG A 156 15.37 11.82 -11.27
N TYR A 157 14.34 11.39 -10.54
CA TYR A 157 14.35 11.48 -9.07
C TYR A 157 15.40 10.54 -8.47
N GLN A 158 16.31 11.10 -7.68
CA GLN A 158 17.30 10.38 -6.90
C GLN A 158 17.10 10.73 -5.42
N GLY A 159 16.81 9.73 -4.60
CA GLY A 159 16.56 9.95 -3.18
C GLY A 159 16.00 8.73 -2.46
N GLY A 160 15.62 8.91 -1.21
CA GLY A 160 14.96 7.85 -0.45
C GLY A 160 13.49 7.74 -0.81
N VAL A 161 12.92 6.56 -0.66
CA VAL A 161 11.47 6.32 -0.74
C VAL A 161 11.08 5.60 0.53
N ARG A 162 10.25 6.25 1.34
CA ARG A 162 9.70 5.65 2.55
C ARG A 162 8.49 4.78 2.18
N LEU A 163 8.55 3.48 2.45
CA LEU A 163 7.57 2.50 2.01
C LEU A 163 6.43 2.30 3.02
N GLY A 164 5.19 2.45 2.54
CA GLY A 164 3.97 2.35 3.33
C GLY A 164 4.06 3.13 4.64
N ASN A 165 3.67 2.46 5.73
CA ASN A 165 3.80 2.96 7.10
C ASN A 165 4.89 2.23 7.88
N THR A 166 5.78 1.49 7.21
CA THR A 166 6.77 0.61 7.84
C THR A 166 7.93 1.37 8.50
N GLY A 167 8.14 2.63 8.11
CA GLY A 167 9.33 3.41 8.48
C GLY A 167 10.57 3.09 7.66
N ILE A 168 10.55 2.03 6.83
CA ILE A 168 11.66 1.65 5.96
C ILE A 168 11.82 2.69 4.86
N VAL A 169 13.04 3.19 4.68
CA VAL A 169 13.43 4.10 3.60
C VAL A 169 14.44 3.39 2.72
N LEU A 170 14.12 3.21 1.44
CA LEU A 170 14.99 2.57 0.45
C LEU A 170 15.43 3.57 -0.61
N ASN A 171 16.61 3.37 -1.20
CA ASN A 171 17.11 4.23 -2.26
C ASN A 171 16.28 4.04 -3.55
N SER A 172 15.93 5.13 -4.24
CA SER A 172 15.15 5.11 -5.48
C SER A 172 15.80 4.29 -6.59
N ARG A 173 17.13 4.12 -6.58
CA ARG A 173 17.86 3.26 -7.54
C ARG A 173 17.43 1.79 -7.51
N LEU A 174 16.81 1.35 -6.42
CA LEU A 174 16.34 -0.03 -6.25
C LEU A 174 15.01 -0.32 -6.98
N PHE A 175 14.40 0.68 -7.59
CA PHE A 175 13.07 0.59 -8.21
C PHE A 175 13.13 0.97 -9.68
N ALA A 176 12.50 0.17 -10.54
CA ALA A 176 12.36 0.48 -11.96
C ALA A 176 11.49 1.74 -12.20
N ALA A 177 10.46 1.95 -11.38
CA ALA A 177 9.62 3.14 -11.49
C ALA A 177 9.06 3.61 -10.15
N LEU A 178 8.92 4.92 -10.04
CA LEU A 178 8.18 5.61 -8.99
C LEU A 178 7.07 6.42 -9.66
N ILE A 179 5.83 5.97 -9.48
CA ILE A 179 4.68 6.51 -10.20
C ILE A 179 3.92 7.42 -9.23
N PRO A 180 3.67 8.70 -9.53
CA PRO A 180 2.77 9.52 -8.72
C PRO A 180 1.46 8.78 -8.42
N LEU A 181 0.97 8.87 -7.18
CA LEU A 181 -0.16 8.05 -6.73
C LEU A 181 -1.39 8.17 -7.64
N GLU A 182 -1.61 9.35 -8.21
CA GLU A 182 -2.69 9.68 -9.13
C GLU A 182 -2.54 9.10 -10.55
N GLU A 183 -1.35 8.65 -10.96
CA GLU A 183 -1.06 8.20 -12.33
C GLU A 183 -1.27 6.69 -12.55
N LEU A 184 -1.26 5.88 -11.47
CA LEU A 184 -1.61 4.45 -11.52
C LEU A 184 -2.92 4.21 -10.77
N THR A 185 -3.92 3.71 -11.49
CA THR A 185 -5.23 3.31 -10.93
C THR A 185 -5.27 1.79 -10.81
N LEU A 186 -5.37 1.25 -9.59
CA LEU A 186 -5.56 -0.18 -9.40
C LEU A 186 -7.02 -0.58 -9.66
N MET A 187 -7.22 -1.62 -10.46
CA MET A 187 -8.53 -2.16 -10.86
C MET A 187 -8.75 -3.52 -10.16
N GLY A 188 -8.48 -3.57 -8.86
CA GLY A 188 -8.46 -4.80 -8.06
C GLY A 188 -7.06 -5.23 -7.61
N PRO A 189 -6.90 -6.48 -7.14
CA PRO A 189 -5.64 -6.97 -6.59
C PRO A 189 -4.60 -7.33 -7.66
N THR A 190 -5.05 -7.71 -8.85
CA THR A 190 -4.23 -8.32 -9.92
C THR A 190 -4.06 -7.42 -11.15
N ARG A 191 -4.76 -6.29 -11.24
CA ARG A 191 -4.78 -5.42 -12.42
C ARG A 191 -4.68 -3.95 -12.06
N GLY A 192 -4.12 -3.15 -12.96
CA GLY A 192 -4.07 -1.69 -12.84
C GLY A 192 -3.88 -1.01 -14.19
N ARG A 193 -4.19 0.28 -14.26
CA ARG A 193 -4.04 1.10 -15.46
C ARG A 193 -3.02 2.20 -15.22
N TRP A 194 -2.00 2.27 -16.07
CA TRP A 194 -0.93 3.26 -16.03
C TRP A 194 -0.43 3.51 -17.46
N GLN A 195 -0.15 4.79 -17.77
CA GLN A 195 0.22 5.25 -19.13
C GLN A 195 -0.77 4.83 -20.22
N GLY A 196 -2.08 4.85 -19.92
CA GLY A 196 -3.12 4.48 -20.88
C GLY A 196 -3.22 2.98 -21.18
N ARG A 197 -2.40 2.14 -20.56
CA ARG A 197 -2.37 0.69 -20.74
C ARG A 197 -2.78 -0.05 -19.46
N GLU A 198 -3.38 -1.22 -19.62
CA GLU A 198 -3.64 -2.17 -18.55
C GLU A 198 -2.42 -3.06 -18.27
N TRP A 199 -2.16 -3.25 -16.98
CA TRP A 199 -1.04 -4.00 -16.43
C TRP A 199 -1.55 -5.09 -15.49
N ARG A 200 -0.91 -6.24 -15.51
CA ARG A 200 -1.01 -7.26 -14.45
C ARG A 200 -0.14 -6.84 -13.28
N ILE A 201 -0.60 -7.07 -12.06
CA ILE A 201 0.08 -6.65 -10.83
C ILE A 201 0.60 -7.88 -10.11
N ALA A 202 1.92 -7.97 -9.98
CA ALA A 202 2.58 -8.93 -9.10
C ALA A 202 3.03 -8.21 -7.81
N ARG A 203 2.60 -8.70 -6.65
CA ARG A 203 2.98 -8.12 -5.36
C ARG A 203 4.40 -8.52 -5.01
N VAL A 204 5.23 -7.56 -4.61
CA VAL A 204 6.60 -7.82 -4.15
C VAL A 204 6.59 -7.92 -2.62
N PRO A 205 6.89 -9.10 -2.03
CA PRO A 205 6.98 -9.27 -0.60
C PRO A 205 8.01 -8.32 0.03
N GLN A 206 7.77 -7.90 1.26
CA GLN A 206 8.62 -6.92 1.96
C GLN A 206 10.09 -7.33 2.02
N HIS A 207 10.39 -8.60 2.28
CA HIS A 207 11.76 -9.11 2.34
C HIS A 207 12.50 -9.04 0.99
N ARG A 208 11.79 -8.86 -0.13
CA ARG A 208 12.36 -8.71 -1.48
C ARG A 208 12.55 -7.26 -1.90
N TRP A 209 12.12 -6.28 -1.11
CA TRP A 209 12.24 -4.87 -1.51
C TRP A 209 13.68 -4.41 -1.70
N GLN A 210 14.63 -5.00 -0.98
CA GLN A 210 16.07 -4.69 -1.07
C GLN A 210 16.82 -5.54 -2.10
N TYR A 211 16.20 -6.60 -2.63
CA TYR A 211 16.84 -7.49 -3.59
C TYR A 211 17.15 -6.73 -4.89
N GLU A 212 18.37 -6.87 -5.42
CA GLU A 212 18.81 -6.16 -6.63
C GLU A 212 18.74 -7.04 -7.90
N GLY A 213 18.52 -8.35 -7.74
CA GLY A 213 18.40 -9.25 -8.88
C GLY A 213 17.03 -9.22 -9.55
N ARG A 214 16.89 -10.00 -10.61
CA ARG A 214 15.65 -10.15 -11.37
C ARG A 214 14.58 -10.85 -10.53
N LEU A 215 13.36 -10.34 -10.58
CA LEU A 215 12.20 -11.01 -10.01
C LEU A 215 11.50 -11.88 -11.06
N MET A 216 10.94 -13.00 -10.63
CA MET A 216 10.02 -13.83 -11.40
C MET A 216 8.65 -13.83 -10.76
N VAL A 217 7.62 -14.02 -11.57
CA VAL A 217 6.24 -14.13 -11.12
C VAL A 217 5.91 -15.58 -10.80
N GLN A 218 5.33 -15.80 -9.64
CA GLN A 218 4.70 -17.06 -9.25
C GLN A 218 3.19 -16.83 -9.16
N ALA A 219 2.42 -17.75 -9.74
CA ALA A 219 1.00 -17.82 -9.46
C ALA A 219 0.81 -18.18 -7.97
N GLY A 220 -0.21 -17.62 -7.34
CA GLY A 220 -0.67 -18.12 -6.05
C GLY A 220 -1.12 -19.57 -6.19
N ALA A 221 -1.14 -20.32 -5.09
CA ALA A 221 -1.36 -21.78 -5.09
C ALA A 221 -2.73 -22.25 -5.63
N ASN A 222 -3.65 -21.34 -5.95
CA ASN A 222 -4.97 -21.65 -6.52
C ASN A 222 -5.15 -20.91 -7.86
N ASP A 223 -5.52 -21.64 -8.91
CA ASP A 223 -5.40 -21.19 -10.30
C ASP A 223 -6.37 -20.08 -10.76
N GLU A 224 -7.40 -19.71 -9.98
CA GLU A 224 -8.36 -18.68 -10.39
C GLU A 224 -8.39 -17.47 -9.45
N GLY A 225 -7.87 -16.35 -9.95
CA GLY A 225 -8.01 -15.04 -9.31
C GLY A 225 -7.00 -14.73 -8.20
N GLU A 226 -6.07 -15.64 -7.91
CA GLU A 226 -5.04 -15.41 -6.89
C GLU A 226 -4.08 -14.27 -7.30
N PRO A 227 -3.62 -13.46 -6.33
CA PRO A 227 -2.63 -12.43 -6.57
C PRO A 227 -1.32 -13.04 -7.05
N LEU A 228 -0.78 -12.51 -8.15
CA LEU A 228 0.57 -12.82 -8.59
C LEU A 228 1.57 -12.37 -7.51
N ILE A 229 2.54 -13.21 -7.16
CA ILE A 229 3.57 -12.91 -6.18
C ILE A 229 4.92 -12.86 -6.89
N SER A 230 5.71 -11.83 -6.60
CA SER A 230 7.08 -11.74 -7.09
C SER A 230 8.02 -12.49 -6.17
N SER A 231 8.87 -13.31 -6.76
CA SER A 231 9.90 -14.11 -6.11
C SER A 231 11.26 -13.83 -6.74
N GLU A 232 12.35 -14.16 -6.06
CA GLU A 232 13.69 -14.03 -6.65
C GLU A 232 13.88 -15.04 -7.76
N ASP A 233 14.53 -14.58 -8.84
CA ASP A 233 14.98 -15.47 -9.89
C ASP A 233 16.20 -16.28 -9.40
N VAL A 234 15.92 -17.52 -8.97
CA VAL A 234 16.95 -18.48 -8.54
C VAL A 234 17.40 -19.41 -9.67
N SER A 235 16.99 -19.16 -10.92
CA SER A 235 17.38 -20.00 -12.07
C SER A 235 18.90 -20.05 -12.22
N ARG A 236 19.58 -18.90 -12.15
CA ARG A 236 21.04 -18.80 -12.23
C ARG A 236 21.78 -19.59 -11.15
N ILE A 237 21.18 -19.75 -9.97
CA ILE A 237 21.78 -20.56 -8.90
C ILE A 237 21.78 -22.02 -9.33
N ARG A 238 20.70 -22.49 -9.96
CA ARG A 238 20.59 -23.87 -10.45
C ARG A 238 21.62 -24.15 -11.54
N ASP A 239 21.85 -23.19 -12.43
CA ASP A 239 22.84 -23.34 -13.52
C ASP A 239 24.29 -23.44 -13.00
N GLN A 240 24.57 -22.88 -11.81
CA GLN A 240 25.88 -22.95 -11.16
C GLN A 240 26.06 -24.19 -10.27
N VAL A 241 24.99 -24.97 -10.05
CA VAL A 241 25.11 -26.26 -9.37
C VAL A 241 25.64 -27.26 -10.38
N ASP A 242 26.91 -27.65 -10.23
CA ASP A 242 27.49 -28.77 -10.96
C ASP A 242 26.63 -30.02 -10.73
N PRO A 243 25.96 -30.56 -11.76
CA PRO A 243 25.13 -31.76 -11.62
C PRO A 243 25.97 -33.03 -11.37
N GLN A 244 27.27 -32.99 -11.64
CA GLN A 244 28.23 -34.07 -11.40
C GLN A 244 28.93 -33.96 -10.05
N ALA A 245 28.77 -32.85 -9.33
CA ALA A 245 29.29 -32.73 -7.98
C ALA A 245 28.63 -33.79 -7.08
N THR A 246 29.47 -34.57 -6.38
CA THR A 246 29.00 -35.59 -5.45
C THR A 246 27.99 -34.98 -4.47
N PRO A 247 26.78 -35.57 -4.32
CA PRO A 247 25.81 -35.06 -3.37
C PRO A 247 26.47 -34.97 -1.99
N PRO A 248 26.42 -33.81 -1.31
CA PRO A 248 26.88 -33.74 0.07
C PRO A 248 26.11 -34.80 0.86
N GLY A 249 26.82 -35.54 1.71
CA GLY A 249 26.29 -36.71 2.43
C GLY A 249 24.93 -36.44 3.06
N MET A 250 24.14 -37.51 3.23
CA MET A 250 22.77 -37.45 3.74
C MET A 250 22.71 -36.70 5.08
N ALA A 251 22.09 -35.53 5.09
CA ALA A 251 21.77 -34.81 6.32
C ALA A 251 20.47 -35.39 6.91
N ILE A 252 20.60 -36.15 8.00
CA ILE A 252 19.44 -36.65 8.77
C ILE A 252 19.11 -35.60 9.82
N PHE A 253 17.98 -34.92 9.67
CA PHE A 253 17.43 -34.13 10.77
C PHE A 253 16.74 -35.06 11.75
N GLN A 254 17.38 -35.28 12.90
CA GLN A 254 16.70 -35.88 14.03
C GLN A 254 15.89 -34.78 14.73
N PRO A 255 14.55 -34.90 14.81
CA PRO A 255 13.78 -34.03 15.68
C PRO A 255 14.29 -34.27 17.11
N GLY A 256 14.75 -33.21 17.78
CA GLY A 256 15.04 -33.28 19.21
C GLY A 256 13.81 -33.83 19.93
N SER A 257 14.03 -34.71 20.91
CA SER A 257 13.06 -35.53 21.63
C SER A 257 11.93 -34.71 22.31
N GLY A 258 11.03 -34.17 21.49
CA GLY A 258 9.72 -33.64 21.84
C GLY A 258 8.69 -34.46 21.06
N SER A 259 7.71 -34.99 21.77
CA SER A 259 6.90 -36.13 21.34
C SER A 259 6.04 -35.88 20.10
N ALA A 260 5.95 -36.96 19.32
CA ALA A 260 4.88 -37.36 18.38
C ALA A 260 4.59 -36.45 17.17
N GLY A 261 5.23 -36.82 16.05
CA GLY A 261 4.77 -36.46 14.71
C GLY A 261 5.89 -36.35 13.67
N SER A 262 6.72 -37.38 13.48
CA SER A 262 7.83 -37.35 12.51
C SER A 262 7.31 -37.23 11.07
N ARG A 263 7.46 -36.06 10.45
CA ARG A 263 7.38 -35.90 9.00
C ARG A 263 8.80 -35.88 8.44
N SER A 264 9.16 -36.91 7.68
CA SER A 264 10.41 -36.93 6.92
C SER A 264 10.27 -35.95 5.75
N ILE A 265 11.05 -34.86 5.75
CA ILE A 265 11.15 -33.94 4.63
C ILE A 265 12.52 -34.20 3.99
N ARG A 266 12.52 -34.75 2.77
CA ARG A 266 13.73 -34.90 1.95
C ARG A 266 14.08 -33.56 1.32
N GLY A 267 15.26 -33.02 1.62
CA GLY A 267 15.80 -31.83 0.96
C GLY A 267 17.30 -31.66 1.20
N PRO A 268 18.07 -31.18 0.22
CA PRO A 268 19.53 -31.07 0.31
C PRO A 268 19.97 -29.88 1.18
N ILE A 269 21.01 -30.09 2.01
CA ILE A 269 21.61 -29.07 2.87
C ILE A 269 23.09 -29.01 2.63
N ARG A 270 23.60 -27.80 2.37
CA ARG A 270 25.03 -27.53 2.28
C ARG A 270 25.50 -26.87 3.57
N ARG A 271 26.57 -27.43 4.17
CA ARG A 271 27.40 -26.70 5.12
C ARG A 271 28.33 -25.78 4.34
N ARG A 272 28.55 -24.59 4.89
CA ARG A 272 29.46 -23.58 4.36
C ARG A 272 30.77 -23.77 5.13
N ASP A 273 31.76 -24.39 4.49
CA ASP A 273 33.10 -24.47 5.05
C ASP A 273 33.86 -23.17 4.71
N SER A 274 34.49 -22.61 5.74
CA SER A 274 35.23 -21.35 5.77
C SER A 274 36.57 -21.43 5.05
#